data_AF-N6XEJ2-F1
#
_entry.id   AF-N6XEJ2-F1
#
_cell.length_a   1.000
_cell.length_b   1.000
_cell.length_c   1.000
_cell.angle_alpha   90.00
_cell.angle_beta   90.00
_cell.angle_gamma   90.00
#
_symmetry.space_group_name_H-M   'P 1'
#
loop_
_entity.id
_entity.type
_entity.pdbx_description
1 polymer ?
#
loop_
_entity_poly.entity_id
_entity_poly.type
_entity_poly.pdbx_seq_one_letter_code
_entity_poly.pdbx_strand_id
1 'polypeptide(L)'
;MTICVQVDTDGTIYAVQPQPAEVSACSYVLVSGDAALNSPFALTPEQGAQVGGAVLLVWAVAYVFRVLARVLNVDEKGDST
;
A
#
# COMPACT_ATOMS: atom_id res chain seq x y z
N MET A 1 -12.39 -12.51 -11.14
CA MET A 1 -12.90 -11.97 -12.43
C MET A 1 -13.46 -10.57 -12.18
N THR A 2 -13.23 -9.62 -13.09
CA THR A 2 -13.73 -8.24 -12.97
C THR A 2 -14.88 -8.00 -13.94
N ILE A 3 -15.96 -7.40 -13.44
CA ILE A 3 -17.16 -7.11 -14.23
C ILE A 3 -17.43 -5.60 -14.22
N CYS A 4 -17.57 -5.03 -15.41
CA CYS A 4 -17.98 -3.64 -15.56
C CYS A 4 -19.48 -3.52 -15.39
N VAL A 5 -19.90 -2.67 -14.46
CA VAL A 5 -21.31 -2.43 -14.18
C VAL A 5 -21.64 -0.94 -14.22
N GLN A 6 -22.88 -0.66 -14.61
CA GLN A 6 -23.49 0.66 -14.56
C GLN A 6 -24.67 0.62 -13.59
N VAL A 7 -24.93 1.77 -12.97
CA VAL A 7 -26.03 1.97 -12.02
C VAL A 7 -27.07 2.84 -12.71
N ASP A 8 -28.30 2.36 -12.79
CA ASP A 8 -29.42 3.13 -13.35
C ASP A 8 -29.92 4.19 -12.34
N THR A 9 -30.78 5.11 -12.79
CA THR A 9 -31.38 6.14 -11.92
C THR A 9 -32.23 5.56 -10.80
N ASP A 10 -32.71 4.32 -10.96
CA ASP A 10 -33.48 3.57 -9.96
C ASP A 10 -32.58 2.77 -8.99
N GLY A 11 -31.25 2.87 -9.12
CA GLY A 11 -30.28 2.15 -8.28
C GLY A 11 -30.08 0.68 -8.64
N THR A 12 -30.67 0.20 -9.74
CA THR A 12 -30.44 -1.14 -10.26
C THR A 12 -29.06 -1.24 -10.91
N ILE A 13 -28.40 -2.38 -10.75
CA ILE A 13 -27.05 -2.64 -11.26
C ILE A 13 -27.15 -3.60 -12.43
N TYR A 14 -26.56 -3.25 -13.57
CA TYR A 14 -26.49 -4.11 -14.75
C TYR A 14 -25.07 -4.24 -15.28
N ALA A 15 -24.77 -5.41 -15.86
CA ALA A 15 -23.51 -5.66 -16.53
C ALA A 15 -23.47 -4.94 -17.88
N VAL A 16 -22.42 -4.17 -18.11
CA VAL A 16 -22.19 -3.51 -19.41
C VAL A 16 -21.82 -4.57 -20.44
N GLN A 17 -22.52 -4.58 -21.58
CA GLN A 17 -22.22 -5.47 -22.71
C GLN A 17 -21.72 -4.65 -23.92
N PRO A 18 -20.71 -5.14 -24.67
CA PRO A 18 -20.01 -6.42 -24.49
C PRO A 18 -18.93 -6.37 -23.40
N GLN A 19 -18.82 -7.44 -22.61
CA GLN A 19 -17.62 -7.67 -21.80
C GLN A 19 -16.53 -8.36 -22.63
N PRO A 20 -15.24 -8.04 -22.42
CA PRO A 20 -14.70 -7.11 -21.42
C PRO A 20 -14.64 -5.67 -21.95
N ALA A 21 -15.31 -4.74 -21.27
CA ALA A 21 -15.09 -3.32 -21.48
C ALA A 21 -13.74 -2.91 -20.85
N GLU A 22 -13.06 -1.94 -21.46
CA GLU A 22 -11.90 -1.28 -20.88
C GLU A 22 -12.24 -0.80 -19.45
N VAL A 23 -11.59 -1.37 -18.44
CA VAL A 23 -11.86 -1.07 -17.02
C VAL A 23 -11.66 0.42 -16.67
N SER A 24 -10.87 1.13 -17.48
CA SER A 24 -10.67 2.58 -17.41
C SER A 24 -11.88 3.40 -17.84
N ALA A 25 -12.80 2.83 -18.62
CA ALA A 25 -14.03 3.46 -19.09
C ALA A 25 -15.28 3.03 -18.29
N CYS A 26 -15.12 2.13 -17.30
CA CYS A 26 -16.23 1.61 -16.52
C CYS A 26 -16.53 2.52 -15.33
N SER A 27 -17.80 2.89 -15.13
CA SER A 27 -18.24 3.67 -13.97
C SER A 27 -17.99 2.95 -12.66
N TYR A 28 -18.21 1.63 -12.65
CA TYR A 28 -17.95 0.77 -11.51
C TYR A 28 -17.40 -0.58 -11.99
N VAL A 29 -16.45 -1.10 -11.22
CA VAL A 29 -15.86 -2.43 -11.45
C VAL A 29 -16.15 -3.30 -10.25
N LEU A 30 -16.93 -4.36 -10.45
CA LEU A 30 -17.11 -5.40 -9.46
C LEU A 30 -15.96 -6.38 -9.55
N VAL A 31 -15.22 -6.51 -8.45
CA VAL A 31 -14.17 -7.51 -8.28
C VAL A 31 -14.76 -8.66 -7.47
N SER A 32 -14.55 -9.89 -7.92
CA SER A 32 -14.95 -11.07 -7.14
C SER A 32 -14.21 -11.08 -5.79
N GLY A 33 -14.91 -11.43 -4.71
CA GLY A 33 -14.37 -11.32 -3.34
C GLY A 33 -13.09 -12.13 -3.12
N ASP A 34 -12.93 -13.24 -3.82
CA ASP A 34 -11.69 -14.03 -3.85
C ASP A 34 -10.51 -13.22 -4.42
N ALA A 35 -10.73 -12.45 -5.48
CA ALA A 35 -9.70 -11.62 -6.10
C ALA A 35 -9.38 -10.39 -5.25
N ALA A 36 -10.37 -9.86 -4.49
CA ALA A 36 -10.14 -8.78 -3.53
C ALA A 36 -9.30 -9.25 -2.33
N LEU A 37 -9.55 -10.46 -1.83
CA LEU A 37 -8.84 -11.03 -0.67
C LEU A 37 -7.45 -11.59 -1.01
N ASN A 38 -7.20 -11.93 -2.27
CA ASN A 38 -5.86 -12.33 -2.73
C ASN A 38 -4.91 -11.15 -3.01
N SER A 39 -5.31 -9.91 -2.67
CA SER A 39 -4.42 -8.75 -2.77
C SER A 39 -3.46 -8.70 -1.58
N PRO A 40 -2.15 -8.50 -1.79
CA PRO A 40 -1.19 -8.31 -0.70
C PRO A 40 -1.45 -7.05 0.14
N PHE A 41 -2.36 -6.18 -0.34
CA PHE A 41 -2.79 -4.97 0.36
C PHE A 41 -4.18 -5.10 1.00
N ALA A 42 -4.84 -6.26 0.92
CA ALA A 42 -6.10 -6.54 1.61
C ALA A 42 -5.85 -6.88 3.09
N LEU A 43 -5.23 -5.94 3.82
CA LEU A 43 -4.90 -6.07 5.23
C LEU A 43 -5.99 -5.43 6.09
N THR A 44 -6.32 -6.07 7.22
CA THR A 44 -7.08 -5.37 8.26
C THR A 44 -6.24 -4.25 8.90
N PRO A 45 -6.85 -3.26 9.56
CA PRO A 45 -6.10 -2.19 10.23
C PRO A 45 -5.04 -2.73 11.22
N GLU A 46 -5.35 -3.81 11.92
CA GLU A 46 -4.45 -4.45 12.89
C GLU A 46 -3.24 -5.07 12.19
N GLN A 47 -3.46 -5.76 11.07
CA GLN A 47 -2.39 -6.35 10.26
C GLN A 47 -1.52 -5.26 9.62
N GLY A 48 -2.15 -4.18 9.14
CA GLY A 48 -1.44 -3.01 8.60
C GLY A 48 -0.56 -2.33 9.65
N ALA A 49 -1.05 -2.19 10.89
CA ALA A 49 -0.29 -1.63 12.00
C ALA A 49 0.93 -2.51 12.36
N GLN A 50 0.79 -3.83 12.33
CA GLN A 50 1.88 -4.76 12.60
C GLN A 50 3.01 -4.61 11.57
N VAL A 51 2.67 -4.57 10.28
CA VAL A 51 3.65 -4.38 9.20
C VAL A 51 4.28 -2.99 9.27
N GLY A 52 3.47 -1.94 9.45
CA GLY A 52 3.95 -0.57 9.59
C GLY A 52 4.90 -0.39 10.77
N GLY A 53 4.59 -1.01 11.92
CA GLY A 53 5.46 -1.02 13.09
C GLY A 53 6.81 -1.69 12.84
N ALA A 54 6.81 -2.82 12.13
CA ALA A 54 8.05 -3.51 11.76
C ALA A 54 8.95 -2.65 10.86
N VAL A 55 8.36 -1.96 9.87
CA VAL A 55 9.09 -1.05 8.97
C VAL A 55 9.72 0.11 9.75
N LEU A 56 8.96 0.74 10.66
CA LEU A 56 9.45 1.83 11.50
C LEU A 56 10.59 1.38 12.42
N LEU A 57 10.52 0.15 12.95
CA LEU A 57 11.58 -0.41 13.78
C LEU A 57 12.91 -0.55 13.02
N VAL A 58 12.87 -1.13 11.81
CA VAL A 58 14.07 -1.26 10.98
C VAL A 58 14.66 0.10 10.63
N TRP A 59 13.80 1.06 10.29
CA TRP A 59 14.22 2.43 10.01
C TRP A 59 14.85 3.11 11.23
N ALA A 60 14.26 2.95 12.41
CA ALA A 60 14.79 3.49 13.66
C ALA A 60 16.16 2.91 13.99
N VAL A 61 16.36 1.60 13.83
CA VAL A 61 17.68 0.96 14.02
C VAL A 61 18.71 1.53 13.05
N ALA A 62 18.38 1.64 11.77
CA ALA A 62 19.27 2.23 10.77
C ALA A 62 19.62 3.70 11.10
N TYR A 63 18.65 4.47 11.59
CA TYR A 63 18.87 5.85 12.02
C TYR A 63 19.82 5.95 13.21
N VAL A 64 19.69 5.07 14.20
CA VAL A 64 20.61 5.01 15.36
C VAL A 64 22.04 4.76 14.90
N PHE A 65 22.27 3.78 14.02
CA PHE A 65 23.61 3.53 13.48
C PHE A 65 24.16 4.71 12.69
N ARG A 66 23.32 5.40 11.92
CA ARG A 66 23.70 6.63 11.21
C ARG A 66 24.15 7.72 12.18
N VAL A 67 23.47 7.89 13.32
CA VAL A 67 23.83 8.87 14.34
C VAL A 67 25.16 8.47 15.02
N LEU A 68 25.30 7.21 15.41
CA LEU A 68 26.55 6.71 16.03
C LEU A 68 27.75 6.87 15.10
N ALA A 69 27.60 6.53 13.81
CA ALA A 69 28.66 6.70 12.81
C ALA A 69 29.06 8.18 12.61
N ARG A 70 28.14 9.12 12.81
CA ARG A 70 28.45 10.56 12.77
C ARG A 70 29.20 11.00 14.02
N VAL A 71 28.77 10.55 15.20
CA VAL A 71 29.44 10.89 16.46
C VAL A 71 30.88 10.37 16.46
N LEU A 72 31.10 9.12 16.05
CA LEU A 72 32.44 8.53 16.00
C LEU A 72 33.36 9.16 14.93
N ASN A 73 32.82 9.55 13.77
CA ASN A 73 33.61 10.25 12.73
C ASN A 73 33.96 11.70 13.08
N VAL A 74 33.31 12.31 14.08
CA VAL A 74 33.65 13.67 14.53
C VAL A 74 34.95 13.66 15.35
N ASP A 75 35.18 12.61 16.13
CA ASP A 75 36.38 12.44 16.96
C ASP A 75 37.66 12.28 16.10
N GLU A 76 37.59 11.52 15.02
CA GLU A 76 38.74 11.26 14.13
C GLU A 76 39.20 12.49 13.32
N LYS A 77 38.38 13.55 13.26
CA LYS A 77 38.67 14.77 12.47
C LYS A 77 38.97 16.01 13.30
N GLY A 78 39.04 15.92 14.63
CA GLY A 78 39.23 17.12 15.44
C GLY A 78 39.72 16.89 16.86
N ASP A 79 41.02 16.65 17.03
CA ASP A 79 41.78 17.46 17.97
C ASP A 79 43.25 17.65 17.51
N SER A 80 43.57 18.89 17.16
CA SER A 80 44.92 19.42 16.92
C SER A 80 44.86 20.91 17.18
N THR A 81 44.57 21.28 18.42
CA THR A 81 44.93 22.58 19.01
C THR A 81 45.23 22.43 20.49
#